data_AF-A0A9E3SMJ2-F1
#
_entry.id   AF-A0A9E3SMJ2-F1
#
_cell.length_a   1.000
_cell.length_b   1.000
_cell.length_c   1.000
_cell.angle_alpha   90.00
_cell.angle_beta   90.00
_cell.angle_gamma   90.00
#
_symmetry.space_group_name_H-M   'P 1'
#
loop_
_entity.id
_entity.type
_entity.pdbx_description
1 polymer ?
#
loop_
_entity_poly.entity_id
_entity_poly.type
_entity_poly.pdbx_seq_one_letter_code
_entity_poly.pdbx_strand_id
1 'polypeptide(L)'
;MMRTLIFILMLSSFCARAQDQIEWITPFATVEFKEDLIHYYYAPSQPNVSLQPIFIPYKLLIPIEVYMQYFDHEDLSFWKPVIRDMAEEHDLMGRDQDEKLKFLKAFTLQSIWGINQRDDMPSHDAWLLVVGLSEDMDTEIARKAKLSAELYEAIGEIHKETENLRNRKK
;
A
#
# COMPACT_ATOMS: atom_id res chain seq x y z
N MET A 1 47.20 -18.97 -2.73
CA MET A 1 45.93 -19.30 -3.43
C MET A 1 44.75 -19.56 -2.48
N MET A 2 44.96 -20.07 -1.26
CA MET A 2 43.85 -20.36 -0.31
C MET A 2 43.15 -19.12 0.28
N ARG A 3 43.84 -17.96 0.37
CA ARG A 3 43.28 -16.71 0.91
C ARG A 3 42.26 -16.01 -0.01
N THR A 4 42.36 -16.21 -1.32
CA THR A 4 41.47 -15.57 -2.30
C THR A 4 40.10 -16.25 -2.34
N LEU A 5 40.04 -17.55 -2.05
CA LEU A 5 38.78 -18.31 -2.02
C LEU A 5 37.87 -17.91 -0.86
N ILE A 6 38.47 -17.59 0.30
CA ILE A 6 37.72 -17.15 1.50
C ILE A 6 37.07 -15.79 1.27
N PHE A 7 37.73 -14.89 0.53
CA PHE A 7 37.17 -13.57 0.20
C PHE A 7 35.96 -13.66 -0.74
N ILE A 8 35.98 -14.60 -1.70
CA ILE A 8 34.86 -14.82 -2.63
C ILE A 8 33.67 -15.47 -1.91
N LEU A 9 33.91 -16.41 -0.99
CA LEU A 9 32.86 -17.05 -0.16
C LEU A 9 32.25 -16.11 0.88
N MET A 10 33.00 -15.13 1.39
CA MET A 10 32.45 -14.09 2.26
C MET A 10 31.66 -13.03 1.48
N LEU A 11 32.05 -12.69 0.24
CA LEU A 11 31.29 -11.76 -0.60
C LEU A 11 29.92 -12.34 -1.00
N SER A 12 29.81 -13.65 -1.23
CA SER A 12 28.52 -14.29 -1.55
C SER A 12 27.57 -14.38 -0.35
N SER A 13 28.08 -14.32 0.88
CA SER A 13 27.26 -14.30 2.10
C SER A 13 26.64 -12.93 2.39
N PHE A 14 27.24 -11.85 1.86
CA PHE A 14 26.70 -10.49 1.96
C PHE A 14 25.70 -10.13 0.85
N CYS A 15 25.67 -10.88 -0.25
CA CYS A 15 24.71 -10.65 -1.34
C CYS A 15 23.41 -11.49 -1.22
N ALA A 16 23.26 -12.28 -0.15
CA ALA A 16 22.07 -13.14 0.06
C ALA A 16 20.95 -12.49 0.88
N ARG A 17 21.01 -11.18 1.17
CA ARG A 17 19.93 -10.42 1.82
C ARG A 17 19.65 -9.11 1.10
N ALA A 18 19.11 -9.20 -0.11
CA ALA A 18 18.55 -8.06 -0.83
C ALA A 18 17.19 -8.38 -1.48
N GLN A 19 16.59 -9.52 -1.14
CA GLN A 19 15.19 -9.80 -1.44
C GLN A 19 14.49 -9.96 -0.10
N ASP A 20 14.10 -8.84 0.49
CA ASP A 20 12.88 -8.84 1.29
C ASP A 20 11.76 -9.22 0.30
N GLN A 21 11.47 -10.52 0.21
CA GLN A 21 10.22 -10.99 -0.37
C GLN A 21 9.13 -10.54 0.59
N ILE A 22 8.71 -9.28 0.47
CA ILE A 22 7.50 -8.78 1.11
C ILE A 22 6.35 -9.37 0.29
N GLU A 23 6.00 -10.61 0.60
CA GLU A 23 4.85 -11.37 0.10
C GLU A 23 3.54 -10.72 0.56
N TRP A 24 3.25 -9.53 0.04
CA TRP A 24 2.00 -8.84 0.35
C TRP A 24 1.39 -8.31 -0.93
N ILE A 25 0.73 -9.21 -1.64
CA ILE A 25 0.19 -8.98 -2.97
C ILE A 25 -1.23 -9.54 -3.00
N THR A 26 -2.20 -8.67 -3.22
CA THR A 26 -3.52 -9.18 -3.63
C THR A 26 -3.34 -9.78 -5.02
N PRO A 27 -4.11 -10.83 -5.39
CA PRO A 27 -3.89 -11.60 -6.61
C PRO A 27 -4.01 -10.78 -7.92
N PHE A 28 -4.42 -9.52 -7.83
CA PHE A 28 -4.53 -8.60 -8.96
C PHE A 28 -3.92 -7.22 -8.71
N ALA A 29 -3.50 -6.88 -7.48
CA ALA A 29 -2.88 -5.59 -7.20
C ALA A 29 -2.00 -5.57 -5.93
N THR A 30 -0.99 -4.71 -5.90
CA THR A 30 -0.22 -4.44 -4.69
C THR A 30 0.27 -3.00 -4.65
N VAL A 31 0.72 -2.58 -3.48
CA VAL A 31 1.38 -1.30 -3.27
C VAL A 31 2.77 -1.50 -2.68
N GLU A 32 3.71 -0.73 -3.20
CA GLU A 32 5.03 -0.58 -2.62
C GLU A 32 5.31 0.90 -2.36
N PHE A 33 5.99 1.17 -1.25
CA PHE A 33 6.49 2.51 -0.94
C PHE A 33 7.94 2.57 -1.39
N LYS A 34 8.24 3.35 -2.43
CA LYS A 34 9.59 3.52 -2.95
C LYS A 34 9.87 5.00 -3.03
N GLU A 35 10.95 5.40 -2.37
CA GLU A 35 11.23 6.83 -2.16
C GLU A 35 9.95 7.49 -1.63
N ASP A 36 9.66 8.74 -1.97
CA ASP A 36 8.49 9.51 -1.51
C ASP A 36 7.21 9.26 -2.33
N LEU A 37 7.09 8.07 -2.94
CA LEU A 37 5.97 7.73 -3.81
C LEU A 37 5.38 6.35 -3.51
N ILE A 38 4.07 6.25 -3.71
CA ILE A 38 3.33 4.99 -3.67
C ILE A 38 3.31 4.42 -5.08
N HIS A 39 3.81 3.20 -5.23
CA HIS A 39 3.80 2.46 -6.49
C HIS A 39 2.67 1.45 -6.44
N TYR A 40 1.68 1.60 -7.30
CA TYR A 40 0.53 0.70 -7.39
C TYR A 40 0.68 -0.22 -8.59
N TYR A 41 0.95 -1.49 -8.31
CA TYR A 41 1.10 -2.53 -9.31
C TYR A 41 -0.23 -3.23 -9.47
N TYR A 42 -0.66 -3.48 -10.72
CA TYR A 42 -1.89 -4.22 -10.98
C TYR A 42 -1.75 -5.16 -12.19
N ALA A 43 -2.44 -6.30 -12.13
CA ALA A 43 -2.43 -7.32 -13.18
C ALA A 43 -3.73 -7.23 -14.02
N PRO A 44 -3.64 -7.03 -15.34
CA PRO A 44 -4.78 -6.76 -16.21
C PRO A 44 -5.51 -8.01 -16.72
N SER A 45 -5.29 -9.20 -16.13
CA SER A 45 -5.67 -10.48 -16.78
C SER A 45 -7.16 -10.67 -17.04
N GLN A 46 -8.03 -9.82 -16.48
CA GLN A 46 -9.27 -9.41 -17.15
C GLN A 46 -9.43 -7.89 -17.06
N PRO A 47 -9.80 -7.19 -18.15
CA PRO A 47 -9.87 -5.73 -18.21
C PRO A 47 -11.08 -5.24 -17.42
N ASN A 48 -10.97 -5.24 -16.10
CA ASN A 48 -11.90 -4.50 -15.28
C ASN A 48 -11.40 -3.06 -15.22
N VAL A 49 -12.00 -2.19 -16.04
CA VAL A 49 -11.73 -0.75 -16.08
C VAL A 49 -11.91 -0.10 -14.70
N SER A 50 -12.64 -0.76 -13.79
CA SER A 50 -12.78 -0.35 -12.38
C SER A 50 -11.51 -0.48 -11.54
N LEU A 51 -10.48 -1.21 -12.00
CA LEU A 51 -9.23 -1.41 -11.24
C LEU A 51 -8.15 -0.38 -11.59
N GLN A 52 -8.29 0.31 -12.73
CA GLN A 52 -7.45 1.44 -13.06
C GLN A 52 -8.01 2.66 -12.33
N PRO A 53 -7.24 3.33 -11.46
CA PRO A 53 -7.75 4.52 -10.81
C PRO A 53 -7.84 5.64 -11.85
N ILE A 54 -9.06 6.13 -12.09
CA ILE A 54 -9.36 7.02 -13.23
C ILE A 54 -8.91 8.47 -12.94
N PHE A 55 -8.63 8.79 -11.67
CA PHE A 55 -8.20 10.10 -11.21
C PHE A 55 -7.11 9.95 -10.13
N ILE A 56 -5.86 10.23 -10.49
CA ILE A 56 -4.70 10.05 -9.58
C ILE A 56 -3.86 11.32 -9.52
N PRO A 57 -3.48 11.80 -8.31
CA PRO A 57 -2.39 12.75 -8.16
C PRO A 57 -1.05 12.04 -8.46
N TYR A 58 -0.50 12.26 -9.66
CA TYR A 58 0.82 11.71 -10.07
C TYR A 58 1.97 12.09 -9.12
N LYS A 59 1.77 13.13 -8.30
CA LYS A 59 2.71 13.56 -7.25
C LYS A 59 2.83 12.59 -6.07
N LEU A 60 1.89 11.66 -5.88
CA LEU A 60 1.85 10.73 -4.73
C LEU A 60 1.77 9.26 -5.15
N LEU A 61 1.14 8.95 -6.29
CA LEU A 61 0.83 7.60 -6.73
C LEU A 61 1.26 7.37 -8.19
N ILE A 62 2.08 6.35 -8.41
CA ILE A 62 2.50 5.88 -9.75
C ILE A 62 1.79 4.55 -10.06
N PRO A 63 0.88 4.50 -11.05
CA PRO A 63 0.31 3.23 -11.51
C PRO A 63 1.32 2.47 -12.39
N ILE A 64 1.48 1.18 -12.14
CA ILE A 64 2.39 0.28 -12.85
C ILE A 64 1.60 -0.93 -13.34
N GLU A 65 1.51 -1.06 -14.66
CA GLU A 65 0.90 -2.22 -15.31
C GLU A 65 1.89 -3.39 -15.29
N VAL A 66 1.47 -4.54 -14.80
CA VAL A 66 2.29 -5.76 -14.78
C VAL A 66 1.67 -6.81 -15.69
N TYR A 67 2.35 -7.15 -16.78
CA TYR A 67 2.02 -8.32 -17.58
C TYR A 67 2.40 -9.56 -16.79
N MET A 68 1.42 -10.44 -16.50
CA MET A 68 1.57 -11.60 -15.62
C MET A 68 2.85 -12.38 -15.92
N GLN A 69 3.77 -12.38 -14.96
CA GLN A 69 4.80 -13.40 -14.90
C GLN A 69 4.84 -14.20 -13.60
N TYR A 70 4.36 -13.71 -12.45
CA TYR A 70 4.38 -14.51 -11.21
C TYR A 70 3.41 -13.96 -10.17
N PHE A 71 2.18 -14.46 -10.07
CA PHE A 71 1.42 -14.43 -8.82
C PHE A 71 0.45 -15.61 -8.76
N ASP A 72 0.71 -16.56 -7.84
CA ASP A 72 -0.21 -17.65 -7.54
C ASP A 72 -1.51 -17.07 -6.92
N HIS A 73 -2.62 -17.61 -7.40
CA HIS A 73 -3.94 -16.96 -7.39
C HIS A 73 -4.79 -17.22 -6.14
N GLU A 74 -4.25 -17.73 -5.04
CA GLU A 74 -5.10 -18.39 -4.03
C GLU A 74 -5.74 -17.50 -2.94
N ASP A 75 -5.38 -16.24 -2.75
CA ASP A 75 -5.93 -15.44 -1.63
C ASP A 75 -6.87 -14.30 -2.05
N LEU A 76 -8.13 -14.66 -2.37
CA LEU A 76 -9.19 -13.74 -2.82
C LEU A 76 -10.20 -13.41 -1.70
N SER A 77 -9.82 -12.59 -0.71
CA SER A 77 -10.72 -11.70 0.12
C SER A 77 -10.04 -11.11 1.37
N PHE A 78 -8.75 -10.74 1.30
CA PHE A 78 -7.92 -10.67 2.51
C PHE A 78 -7.91 -9.34 3.29
N TRP A 79 -8.05 -8.17 2.65
CA TRP A 79 -7.64 -6.92 3.32
C TRP A 79 -8.75 -6.22 4.14
N LYS A 80 -10.04 -6.40 3.81
CA LYS A 80 -11.15 -5.81 4.61
C LYS A 80 -11.12 -6.32 6.05
N PRO A 81 -10.94 -7.64 6.30
CA PRO A 81 -10.69 -8.16 7.64
C PRO A 81 -9.39 -7.60 8.23
N VAL A 82 -8.26 -7.58 7.51
CA VAL A 82 -6.98 -7.08 8.06
C VAL A 82 -7.08 -5.64 8.58
N ILE A 83 -7.65 -4.71 7.80
CA ILE A 83 -7.78 -3.31 8.24
C ILE A 83 -8.77 -3.20 9.39
N ARG A 84 -9.92 -3.89 9.31
CA ARG A 84 -10.94 -3.86 10.36
C ARG A 84 -10.39 -4.46 11.66
N ASP A 85 -9.87 -5.67 11.60
CA ASP A 85 -9.41 -6.42 12.77
C ASP A 85 -8.20 -5.72 13.42
N MET A 86 -7.25 -5.18 12.62
CA MET A 86 -6.13 -4.39 13.16
C MET A 86 -6.56 -2.99 13.67
N ALA A 87 -7.57 -2.36 13.06
CA ALA A 87 -8.09 -1.09 13.54
C ALA A 87 -8.91 -1.26 14.84
N GLU A 88 -9.67 -2.36 14.96
CA GLU A 88 -10.45 -2.70 16.14
C GLU A 88 -9.56 -3.10 17.34
N GLU A 89 -8.37 -3.66 17.10
CA GLU A 89 -7.45 -4.07 18.16
C GLU A 89 -6.71 -2.91 18.86
N HIS A 90 -6.78 -1.67 18.34
CA HIS A 90 -6.32 -0.39 18.91
C HIS A 90 -4.83 -0.29 19.36
N ASP A 91 -4.06 -1.37 19.40
CA ASP A 91 -2.64 -1.39 19.75
C ASP A 91 -1.78 -1.74 18.54
N LEU A 92 -1.81 -0.87 17.53
CA LEU A 92 -0.92 -0.97 16.39
C LEU A 92 0.45 -0.33 16.68
N MET A 93 0.52 0.55 17.67
CA MET A 93 1.73 1.30 18.04
C MET A 93 2.79 0.43 18.72
N GLY A 94 2.36 -0.52 19.54
CA GLY A 94 3.24 -1.48 20.21
C GLY A 94 3.72 -2.64 19.34
N ARG A 95 3.22 -2.74 18.10
CA ARG A 95 3.51 -3.85 17.17
C ARG A 95 4.85 -3.73 16.48
N ASP A 96 5.28 -4.86 15.91
CA ASP A 96 6.49 -4.90 15.11
C ASP A 96 6.36 -4.13 13.79
N GLN A 97 7.51 -3.87 13.17
CA GLN A 97 7.61 -3.09 11.94
C GLN A 97 6.84 -3.74 10.77
N ASP A 98 6.82 -5.07 10.71
CA ASP A 98 6.19 -5.81 9.62
C ASP A 98 4.67 -5.72 9.70
N GLU A 99 4.09 -5.83 10.89
CA GLU A 99 2.66 -5.63 11.12
C GLU A 99 2.23 -4.20 10.78
N LYS A 100 3.00 -3.20 11.21
CA LYS A 100 2.76 -1.79 10.84
C LYS A 100 2.81 -1.60 9.33
N LEU A 101 3.80 -2.17 8.66
CA LEU A 101 3.93 -2.09 7.20
C LEU A 101 2.77 -2.77 6.48
N LYS A 102 2.34 -3.95 6.94
CA LYS A 102 1.17 -4.66 6.39
C LYS A 102 -0.08 -3.82 6.51
N PHE A 103 -0.34 -3.23 7.68
CA PHE A 103 -1.46 -2.33 7.87
C PHE A 103 -1.42 -1.13 6.91
N LEU A 104 -0.28 -0.47 6.79
CA LEU A 104 -0.11 0.68 5.87
C LEU A 104 -0.35 0.30 4.41
N LYS A 105 0.17 -0.85 3.97
CA LYS A 105 -0.08 -1.37 2.61
C LYS A 105 -1.56 -1.67 2.39
N ALA A 106 -2.23 -2.28 3.37
CA ALA A 106 -3.65 -2.59 3.33
C ALA A 106 -4.49 -1.32 3.18
N PHE A 107 -4.29 -0.38 4.10
CA PHE A 107 -4.97 0.91 4.15
C PHE A 107 -4.80 1.68 2.84
N THR A 108 -3.57 1.73 2.31
CA THR A 108 -3.25 2.41 1.06
C THR A 108 -3.96 1.76 -0.12
N LEU A 109 -3.91 0.43 -0.23
CA LEU A 109 -4.56 -0.29 -1.32
C LEU A 109 -6.09 -0.12 -1.29
N GLN A 110 -6.71 -0.20 -0.10
CA GLN A 110 -8.13 0.08 0.07
C GLN A 110 -8.46 1.53 -0.34
N SER A 111 -7.64 2.50 0.06
CA SER A 111 -7.83 3.91 -0.33
C SER A 111 -7.84 4.07 -1.86
N ILE A 112 -6.87 3.46 -2.55
CA ILE A 112 -6.79 3.48 -4.02
C ILE A 112 -8.05 2.89 -4.67
N TRP A 113 -8.60 1.80 -4.15
CA TRP A 113 -9.84 1.23 -4.66
C TRP A 113 -11.06 2.12 -4.36
N GLY A 114 -11.06 2.76 -3.19
CA GLY A 114 -12.06 3.72 -2.79
C GLY A 114 -12.18 4.94 -3.71
N ILE A 115 -11.18 5.22 -4.56
CA ILE A 115 -11.25 6.23 -5.63
C ILE A 115 -12.46 5.98 -6.54
N ASN A 116 -12.63 4.73 -6.97
CA ASN A 116 -13.67 4.35 -7.92
C ASN A 116 -14.97 3.94 -7.20
N GLN A 117 -14.91 3.59 -5.90
CA GLN A 117 -16.05 3.11 -5.10
C GLN A 117 -16.00 3.71 -3.68
N ARG A 118 -16.69 4.84 -3.46
CA ARG A 118 -16.64 5.58 -2.18
C ARG A 118 -16.96 4.72 -0.94
N ASP A 119 -17.90 3.78 -1.06
CA ASP A 119 -18.33 2.91 0.05
C ASP A 119 -17.24 1.92 0.49
N ASP A 120 -16.16 1.81 -0.29
CA ASP A 120 -15.01 0.95 0.01
C ASP A 120 -13.81 1.71 0.59
N MET A 121 -13.92 3.01 0.91
CA MET A 121 -12.85 3.76 1.59
C MET A 121 -12.56 3.17 3.00
N PRO A 122 -11.31 3.28 3.50
CA PRO A 122 -11.00 2.92 4.89
C PRO A 122 -11.85 3.71 5.89
N SER A 123 -12.09 3.12 7.08
CA SER A 123 -12.79 3.81 8.16
C SER A 123 -11.98 4.99 8.70
N HIS A 124 -12.68 5.93 9.37
CA HIS A 124 -12.02 7.05 10.02
C HIS A 124 -11.05 6.61 11.13
N ASP A 125 -11.40 5.56 11.89
CA ASP A 125 -10.54 5.02 12.94
C ASP A 125 -9.24 4.44 12.37
N ALA A 126 -9.32 3.75 11.23
CA ALA A 126 -8.12 3.29 10.52
C ALA A 126 -7.26 4.47 10.06
N TRP A 127 -7.87 5.56 9.59
CA TRP A 127 -7.13 6.79 9.24
C TRP A 127 -6.45 7.42 10.47
N LEU A 128 -7.12 7.48 11.62
CA LEU A 128 -6.51 7.98 12.86
C LEU A 128 -5.27 7.18 13.27
N LEU A 129 -5.30 5.85 13.10
CA LEU A 129 -4.14 5.00 13.35
C LEU A 129 -2.99 5.29 12.39
N VAL A 130 -3.27 5.51 11.10
CA VAL A 130 -2.24 5.92 10.12
C VAL A 130 -1.65 7.28 10.49
N VAL A 131 -2.48 8.25 10.88
CA VAL A 131 -1.98 9.56 11.34
C VAL A 131 -1.11 9.41 12.57
N GLY A 132 -1.51 8.58 13.54
CA GLY A 132 -0.67 8.27 14.69
C GLY A 132 0.68 7.65 14.27
N LEU A 133 0.68 6.67 13.36
CA LEU A 133 1.90 6.07 12.85
C LEU A 133 2.82 7.07 12.14
N SER A 134 2.31 8.22 11.66
CA SER A 134 3.15 9.27 11.07
C SER A 134 4.10 9.94 12.08
N GLU A 135 3.87 9.71 13.38
CA GLU A 135 4.72 10.15 14.49
C GLU A 135 5.55 8.99 15.09
N ASP A 136 5.60 7.82 14.44
CA ASP A 136 6.36 6.66 14.92
C ASP A 136 7.87 6.97 15.02
N MET A 137 8.55 6.32 15.97
CA MET A 137 10.00 6.46 16.13
C MET A 137 10.78 5.87 14.95
N ASP A 138 10.22 4.87 14.28
CA ASP A 138 10.73 4.37 13.01
C ASP A 138 10.39 5.36 11.90
N THR A 139 11.43 6.10 11.46
CA THR A 139 11.30 7.13 10.42
C THR A 139 10.83 6.58 9.09
N GLU A 140 11.06 5.30 8.79
CA GLU A 140 10.58 4.68 7.56
C GLU A 140 9.07 4.41 7.64
N ILE A 141 8.59 3.87 8.76
CA ILE A 141 7.15 3.69 9.01
C ILE A 141 6.43 5.04 9.04
N ALA A 142 6.97 6.02 9.77
CA ALA A 142 6.40 7.36 9.85
C ALA A 142 6.22 8.02 8.47
N ARG A 143 7.24 7.90 7.62
CA ARG A 143 7.20 8.41 6.25
C ARG A 143 6.18 7.70 5.37
N LYS A 144 6.11 6.36 5.44
CA LYS A 144 5.10 5.56 4.70
C LYS A 144 3.69 5.87 5.18
N ALA A 145 3.50 6.06 6.47
CA ALA A 145 2.22 6.43 7.08
C ALA A 145 1.76 7.81 6.60
N LYS A 146 2.68 8.79 6.56
CA LYS A 146 2.40 10.12 6.02
C LYS A 146 1.93 10.06 4.55
N LEU A 147 2.64 9.33 3.69
CA LEU A 147 2.23 9.14 2.29
C LEU A 147 0.84 8.50 2.18
N SER A 148 0.57 7.50 3.01
CA SER A 148 -0.73 6.80 3.05
C SER A 148 -1.88 7.74 3.45
N ALA A 149 -1.65 8.57 4.47
CA ALA A 149 -2.61 9.57 4.92
C ALA A 149 -2.86 10.65 3.86
N GLU A 150 -1.80 11.21 3.26
CA GLU A 150 -1.90 12.22 2.20
C GLU A 150 -2.69 11.70 0.99
N LEU A 151 -2.48 10.43 0.62
CA LEU A 151 -3.27 9.80 -0.44
C LEU A 151 -4.75 9.68 -0.06
N TYR A 152 -5.05 9.16 1.14
CA TYR A 152 -6.43 9.04 1.62
C TYR A 152 -7.17 10.39 1.62
N GLU A 153 -6.53 11.44 2.11
CA GLU A 153 -7.10 12.79 2.16
C GLU A 153 -7.36 13.34 0.77
N ALA A 154 -6.40 13.23 -0.15
CA ALA A 154 -6.56 13.67 -1.53
C ALA A 154 -7.75 12.98 -2.22
N ILE A 155 -7.96 11.68 -1.96
CA ILE A 155 -9.10 10.93 -2.50
C ILE A 155 -10.42 11.41 -1.86
N GLY A 156 -10.42 11.67 -0.56
CA GLY A 156 -11.57 12.26 0.14
C GLY A 156 -11.97 13.63 -0.41
N GLU A 157 -11.00 14.48 -0.76
CA GLU A 157 -11.24 15.77 -1.41
C GLU A 157 -11.90 15.61 -2.79
N ILE A 158 -11.39 14.68 -3.62
CA ILE A 158 -11.97 14.37 -4.94
C ILE A 158 -13.44 13.95 -4.81
N HIS A 159 -13.78 13.12 -3.83
CA HIS A 159 -15.17 12.69 -3.59
C HIS A 159 -16.07 13.87 -3.19
N LYS A 160 -15.59 14.76 -2.31
CA LYS A 160 -16.32 15.98 -1.91
C LYS A 160 -16.56 16.91 -3.11
N GLU A 161 -15.55 17.13 -3.94
CA GLU A 161 -15.67 17.97 -5.14
C GLU A 161 -16.66 17.40 -6.15
N THR A 162 -16.58 16.08 -6.40
CA THR A 162 -17.49 15.38 -7.31
C THR A 162 -18.94 15.47 -6.84
N GLU A 163 -19.18 15.32 -5.54
CA GLU A 163 -20.51 15.47 -4.92
C GLU A 163 -21.05 16.90 -5.06
N ASN A 164 -20.20 17.90 -4.78
CA ASN A 164 -20.56 19.31 -4.93
C ASN A 164 -20.95 19.66 -6.38
N LEU A 165 -20.22 19.15 -7.37
CA LEU A 165 -20.54 19.34 -8.78
C LEU A 165 -21.87 18.68 -9.16
N ARG A 166 -22.16 17.50 -8.61
CA ARG A 166 -23.42 16.78 -8.85
C ARG A 166 -24.62 17.50 -8.24
N ASN A 167 -24.45 18.08 -7.05
CA ASN A 167 -25.50 18.84 -6.35
C ASN A 167 -25.78 20.20 -6.99
N ARG A 168 -24.80 20.82 -7.66
CA ARG A 168 -24.99 22.06 -8.42
C ARG A 168 -25.72 21.88 -9.76
N LYS A 169 -25.83 20.64 -10.25
CA LYS A 169 -26.51 20.29 -11.52
C LYS A 169 -27.96 19.83 -11.33
N LYS A 170 -28.44 19.72 -10.09
CA LYS A 170 -29.84 19.45 -9.74
C LYS A 170 -30.54 20.75 -9.37
#